data_AF-A0A550GR36-F1
#
_entry.id   AF-A0A550GR36-F1
#
_cell.length_a   1.000
_cell.length_b   1.000
_cell.length_c   1.000
_cell.angle_alpha   90.00
_cell.angle_beta   90.00
_cell.angle_gamma   90.00
#
_symmetry.space_group_name_H-M   'P 1'
#
loop_
_entity.id
_entity.type
_entity.pdbx_description
1 polymer ?
#
loop_
_entity_poly.entity_id
_entity_poly.type
_entity_poly.pdbx_seq_one_letter_code
_entity_poly.pdbx_strand_id
1 'polypeptide(L)'
;MIQLIGVVVAFALIVALRLRNVDFSVSLLTGSMLIVVTSSEPLRILVDSVTDTLTDPSTWNLTVAVALITVLGYVLKETDLISELIVGLRSVVPSSVLMAVIPAIFGLFAMPGGALISAPFNEPEADRLGLRPEHRTYINIWFRHLWYWASPTAPLAILATTIACLDLNAFLFAQLPIFAFTVGLGLVVSRSFIKRDEVA
;
A
#
# COMPACT_ATOMS: atom_id res chain seq x y z
N MET A 1 -12.49 26.87 -20.38
CA MET A 1 -11.11 27.19 -19.93
C MET A 1 -11.01 27.33 -18.42
N ILE A 2 -11.94 28.02 -17.75
CA ILE A 2 -11.96 28.15 -16.27
C ILE A 2 -11.96 26.79 -15.55
N GLN A 3 -12.76 25.83 -16.01
CA GLN A 3 -12.80 24.47 -15.43
C GLN A 3 -11.43 23.77 -15.47
N LEU A 4 -10.73 23.83 -16.61
CA LEU A 4 -9.41 23.22 -16.76
C LEU A 4 -8.38 23.87 -15.83
N ILE A 5 -8.39 25.21 -15.75
CA ILE A 5 -7.56 25.96 -14.80
C ILE A 5 -7.91 25.55 -13.38
N GLY A 6 -9.20 25.43 -13.06
CA GLY A 6 -9.70 25.00 -11.77
C GLY A 6 -9.15 23.63 -11.33
N VAL A 7 -9.16 22.64 -12.23
CA VAL A 7 -8.58 21.32 -11.96
C VAL A 7 -7.07 21.40 -11.70
N VAL A 8 -6.32 22.14 -12.53
CA VAL A 8 -4.87 22.30 -12.36
C VAL A 8 -4.55 23.01 -11.03
N VAL A 9 -5.28 24.06 -10.70
CA VAL A 9 -5.10 24.80 -9.43
C VAL A 9 -5.50 23.94 -8.23
N ALA A 10 -6.58 23.15 -8.34
CA ALA A 10 -6.99 22.23 -7.28
C ALA A 10 -5.94 21.17 -7.01
N PHE A 11 -5.36 20.58 -8.06
CA PHE A 11 -4.27 19.62 -7.91
C PHE A 11 -3.03 20.27 -7.26
N ALA A 12 -2.62 21.45 -7.74
CA ALA A 12 -1.50 22.20 -7.16
C ALA A 12 -1.76 22.56 -5.68
N LEU A 13 -3.01 22.91 -5.33
CA LEU A 13 -3.42 23.21 -3.97
C LEU A 13 -3.35 21.98 -3.06
N ILE A 14 -3.86 20.82 -3.51
CA ILE A 14 -3.78 19.56 -2.76
C ILE A 14 -2.31 19.24 -2.46
N VAL A 15 -1.44 19.34 -3.47
CA VAL A 15 0.01 19.12 -3.30
C VAL A 15 0.60 20.12 -2.32
N ALA A 16 0.31 21.42 -2.45
CA ALA A 16 0.82 22.46 -1.56
C ALA A 16 0.38 22.27 -0.10
N LEU A 17 -0.87 21.87 0.13
CA LEU A 17 -1.40 21.55 1.48
C LEU A 17 -0.69 20.33 2.06
N ARG A 18 -0.48 19.27 1.26
CA ARG A 18 0.27 18.09 1.70
C ARG A 18 1.74 18.36 1.99
N LEU A 19 2.39 19.24 1.22
CA LEU A 19 3.75 19.70 1.52
C LEU A 19 3.84 20.47 2.85
N ARG A 20 2.73 21.06 3.31
CA ARG A 20 2.61 21.73 4.61
C ARG A 20 2.11 20.82 5.74
N ASN A 21 2.09 19.50 5.52
CA ASN A 21 1.59 18.50 6.48
C ASN A 21 0.12 18.68 6.90
N VAL A 22 -0.70 19.33 6.06
CA VAL A 22 -2.15 19.37 6.29
C VAL A 22 -2.72 17.96 6.08
N ASP A 23 -3.73 17.60 6.87
CA ASP A 23 -4.39 16.31 6.78
C ASP A 23 -4.86 16.02 5.35
N PHE A 24 -4.76 14.75 4.96
CA PHE A 24 -5.07 14.32 3.60
C PHE A 24 -6.55 14.53 3.27
N SER A 25 -7.45 14.28 4.22
CA SER A 25 -8.89 14.54 4.09
C SER A 25 -9.19 16.01 3.84
N VAL A 26 -8.61 16.92 4.64
CA VAL A 26 -8.79 18.37 4.49
C VAL A 26 -8.23 18.86 3.16
N SER A 27 -7.07 18.34 2.76
CA SER A 27 -6.44 18.68 1.48
C SER A 27 -7.33 18.32 0.30
N LEU A 28 -7.89 17.11 0.29
CA LEU A 28 -8.81 16.64 -0.75
C LEU A 28 -10.12 17.43 -0.76
N LEU A 29 -10.75 17.66 0.40
CA LEU A 29 -12.00 18.43 0.50
C LEU A 29 -11.83 19.87 0.00
N THR A 30 -10.69 20.49 0.31
CA THR A 30 -10.41 21.85 -0.16
C THR A 30 -10.21 21.87 -1.67
N GLY A 31 -9.48 20.88 -2.22
CA GLY A 31 -9.30 20.74 -3.66
C GLY A 31 -10.60 20.46 -4.40
N SER A 32 -11.45 19.57 -3.90
CA SER A 32 -12.76 19.28 -4.50
C SER A 32 -13.69 20.48 -4.44
N MET A 33 -13.69 21.25 -3.34
CA MET A 33 -14.46 22.48 -3.25
C MET A 33 -14.02 23.52 -4.28
N LEU A 34 -12.71 23.62 -4.57
CA LEU A 34 -12.21 24.50 -5.63
C LEU A 34 -12.69 24.04 -7.02
N ILE A 35 -12.72 22.73 -7.28
CA ILE A 35 -13.28 22.18 -8.53
C ILE A 35 -14.76 22.57 -8.66
N VAL A 36 -15.54 22.43 -7.59
CA VAL A 36 -16.96 22.82 -7.58
C VAL A 36 -17.13 24.31 -7.89
N VAL A 37 -16.37 25.19 -7.22
CA VAL A 37 -16.45 26.65 -7.39
C VAL A 37 -16.06 27.10 -8.80
N THR A 38 -15.13 26.39 -9.44
CA THR A 38 -14.66 26.70 -10.80
C THR A 38 -15.50 26.02 -11.90
N SER A 39 -16.53 25.28 -11.52
CA SER A 39 -17.45 24.63 -12.44
C SER A 39 -18.57 25.56 -12.91
N SER A 40 -19.27 25.18 -13.97
CA SER A 40 -20.31 26.02 -14.59
C SER A 40 -21.57 26.15 -13.74
N GLU A 41 -21.91 25.12 -12.96
CA GLU A 41 -23.06 25.12 -12.05
C GLU A 41 -22.65 24.58 -10.66
N PRO A 42 -21.98 25.41 -9.83
CA PRO A 42 -21.37 24.95 -8.59
C PRO A 42 -22.36 24.30 -7.61
N LEU A 43 -23.54 24.91 -7.40
CA LEU A 43 -24.54 24.36 -6.47
C LEU A 43 -25.10 23.03 -6.95
N ARG A 44 -25.39 22.90 -8.25
CA ARG A 44 -25.92 21.65 -8.83
C ARG A 44 -24.87 20.55 -8.73
N ILE A 45 -23.64 20.83 -9.16
CA ILE A 45 -22.54 19.86 -9.13
C ILE A 45 -22.21 19.43 -7.71
N LEU A 46 -22.26 20.34 -6.73
CA LEU A 46 -22.04 19.99 -5.33
C LEU A 46 -23.10 19.00 -4.84
N VAL A 47 -24.38 19.30 -5.06
CA VAL A 47 -25.49 18.44 -4.64
C VAL A 47 -25.42 17.10 -5.37
N ASP A 48 -25.31 17.10 -6.69
CA ASP A 48 -25.21 15.90 -7.52
C ASP A 48 -24.03 15.02 -7.05
N SER A 49 -22.83 15.60 -6.88
CA SER A 49 -21.64 14.84 -6.45
C SER A 49 -21.81 14.23 -5.06
N VAL A 50 -22.40 14.96 -4.11
CA VAL A 50 -22.62 14.45 -2.75
C VAL A 50 -23.67 13.34 -2.77
N THR A 51 -24.78 13.54 -3.48
CA THR A 51 -25.84 12.54 -3.61
C THR A 51 -25.34 11.28 -4.32
N ASP A 52 -24.63 11.41 -5.43
CA ASP A 52 -24.06 10.29 -6.18
C ASP A 52 -23.06 9.52 -5.31
N THR A 53 -22.16 10.21 -4.60
CA THR A 53 -21.19 9.57 -3.72
C THR A 53 -21.86 8.82 -2.57
N LEU A 54 -22.92 9.38 -1.97
CA LEU A 54 -23.63 8.76 -0.84
C LEU A 54 -24.55 7.62 -1.26
N THR A 55 -25.02 7.60 -2.50
CA THR A 55 -25.96 6.59 -3.00
C THR A 55 -25.30 5.50 -3.84
N ASP A 56 -24.08 5.73 -4.33
CA ASP A 56 -23.31 4.75 -5.09
C ASP A 56 -22.90 3.54 -4.21
N PRO A 57 -23.38 2.32 -4.53
CA PRO A 57 -22.98 1.12 -3.81
C PRO A 57 -21.47 0.84 -3.89
N SER A 58 -20.81 1.26 -4.98
CA SER A 58 -19.38 1.01 -5.20
C SER A 58 -18.52 1.78 -4.19
N THR A 59 -18.91 3.03 -3.91
CA THR A 59 -18.30 3.88 -2.87
C THR A 59 -18.42 3.23 -1.48
N TRP A 60 -19.61 2.73 -1.12
CA TRP A 60 -19.81 2.05 0.16
C TRP A 60 -19.06 0.72 0.24
N ASN A 61 -19.08 -0.08 -0.83
CA ASN A 61 -18.34 -1.33 -0.90
C ASN A 61 -16.84 -1.10 -0.69
N LEU A 62 -16.25 -0.12 -1.37
CA LEU A 62 -14.84 0.25 -1.20
C LEU A 62 -14.58 0.73 0.23
N THR A 63 -15.42 1.62 0.76
CA THR A 63 -15.26 2.18 2.12
C THR A 63 -15.29 1.09 3.18
N VAL A 64 -16.29 0.21 3.14
CA VAL A 64 -16.45 -0.92 4.07
C VAL A 64 -15.31 -1.92 3.90
N ALA A 65 -14.91 -2.26 2.66
CA ALA A 65 -13.80 -3.17 2.41
C ALA A 65 -12.50 -2.64 3.04
N VAL A 66 -12.14 -1.38 2.79
CA VAL A 66 -10.93 -0.76 3.34
C VAL A 66 -10.98 -0.69 4.88
N ALA A 67 -12.14 -0.36 5.46
CA ALA A 67 -12.33 -0.38 6.91
C ALA A 67 -12.12 -1.79 7.49
N LEU A 68 -12.74 -2.83 6.90
CA LEU A 68 -12.61 -4.21 7.36
C LEU A 68 -11.19 -4.76 7.18
N ILE A 69 -10.51 -4.43 6.08
CA ILE A 69 -9.10 -4.79 5.86
C ILE A 69 -8.21 -4.16 6.95
N THR A 70 -8.49 -2.92 7.33
CA THR A 70 -7.76 -2.23 8.41
C THR A 70 -8.03 -2.89 9.76
N VAL A 71 -9.29 -3.25 10.05
CA VAL A 71 -9.67 -4.00 11.26
C VAL A 71 -8.98 -5.36 11.29
N LEU A 72 -8.96 -6.10 10.18
CA LEU A 72 -8.25 -7.38 10.06
C LEU A 72 -6.76 -7.20 10.38
N GLY A 73 -6.12 -6.16 9.82
CA GLY A 73 -4.74 -5.84 10.11
C GLY A 73 -4.51 -5.56 11.60
N TYR A 74 -5.42 -4.81 12.24
CA TYR A 74 -5.34 -4.55 13.67
C TYR A 74 -5.51 -5.83 14.52
N VAL A 75 -6.47 -6.68 14.19
CA VAL A 75 -6.72 -7.94 14.91
C VAL A 75 -5.51 -8.87 14.82
N LEU A 76 -4.93 -9.06 13.63
CA LEU A 76 -3.74 -9.89 13.43
C LEU A 76 -2.53 -9.40 14.24
N LYS A 77 -2.43 -8.08 14.43
CA LYS A 77 -1.40 -7.48 15.28
C LYS A 77 -1.67 -7.69 16.76
N GLU A 78 -2.89 -7.42 17.21
CA GLU A 78 -3.27 -7.48 18.63
C GLU A 78 -3.27 -8.91 19.17
N THR A 79 -3.57 -9.89 18.31
CA THR A 79 -3.57 -11.32 18.65
C THR A 79 -2.19 -11.97 18.57
N ASP A 80 -1.13 -11.21 18.26
CA ASP A 80 0.25 -11.68 18.08
C ASP A 80 0.45 -12.76 17.00
N LEU A 81 -0.58 -13.03 16.18
CA LEU A 81 -0.55 -14.04 15.11
C LEU A 81 0.55 -13.79 14.08
N ILE A 82 0.88 -12.53 13.80
CA ILE A 82 2.00 -12.18 12.89
C ILE A 82 3.33 -12.62 13.48
N SER A 83 3.55 -12.42 14.78
CA SER A 83 4.78 -12.83 15.47
C SER A 83 4.90 -14.35 15.50
N GLU A 84 3.82 -15.05 15.85
CA GLU A 84 3.77 -16.52 15.84
C GLU A 84 4.09 -17.09 14.46
N LEU A 85 3.52 -16.52 13.40
CA LEU A 85 3.80 -16.90 12.01
C LEU A 85 5.28 -16.74 11.66
N ILE A 86 5.90 -15.61 12.05
CA ILE A 86 7.32 -15.35 11.77
C ILE A 86 8.22 -16.32 12.52
N VAL A 87 7.94 -16.59 13.80
CA VAL A 87 8.69 -17.58 14.58
C VAL A 87 8.54 -18.98 13.99
N GLY A 88 7.33 -19.36 13.56
CA GLY A 88 7.09 -20.63 12.87
C GLY A 88 7.87 -20.76 11.55
N LEU A 89 7.97 -19.67 10.77
CA LEU A 89 8.71 -19.68 9.51
C LEU A 89 10.23 -19.75 9.70
N ARG A 90 10.77 -19.23 10.81
CA ARG A 90 12.22 -19.29 11.14
C ARG A 90 12.75 -20.72 11.22
N SER A 91 11.93 -21.69 11.62
CA SER A 91 12.36 -23.09 11.72
C SER A 91 12.31 -23.86 10.39
N VAL A 92 11.66 -23.30 9.37
CA VAL A 92 11.40 -24.00 8.09
C VAL A 92 12.13 -23.34 6.92
N VAL A 93 12.41 -22.03 7.00
CA VAL A 93 12.89 -21.22 5.88
C VAL A 93 14.30 -20.68 6.14
N PRO A 94 15.22 -20.70 5.16
CA PRO A 94 16.54 -20.09 5.31
C PRO A 94 16.47 -18.58 5.59
N SER A 95 17.39 -18.07 6.41
CA SER A 95 17.48 -16.64 6.78
C SER A 95 17.51 -15.69 5.58
N SER A 96 18.18 -16.07 4.49
CA SER A 96 18.24 -15.28 3.25
C SER A 96 16.87 -15.08 2.59
N VAL A 97 15.99 -16.08 2.66
CA VAL A 97 14.62 -16.01 2.15
C VAL A 97 13.72 -15.32 3.17
N LEU A 98 13.91 -15.60 4.46
CA LEU A 98 13.13 -15.01 5.54
C LEU A 98 13.25 -13.48 5.59
N MET A 99 14.43 -12.94 5.27
CA MET A 99 14.66 -11.50 5.10
C MET A 99 13.67 -10.84 4.12
N ALA A 100 13.30 -11.53 3.04
CA ALA A 100 12.32 -11.07 2.06
C ALA A 100 10.87 -11.37 2.46
N VAL A 101 10.63 -12.53 3.08
CA VAL A 101 9.29 -13.00 3.44
C VAL A 101 8.67 -12.16 4.56
N ILE A 102 9.44 -11.81 5.60
CA ILE A 102 8.90 -11.03 6.73
C ILE A 102 8.34 -9.67 6.26
N PRO A 103 9.07 -8.80 5.54
CA PRO A 103 8.50 -7.55 5.04
C PRO A 103 7.31 -7.78 4.10
N ALA A 104 7.33 -8.85 3.30
CA ALA A 104 6.21 -9.19 2.42
C ALA A 104 4.95 -9.55 3.23
N ILE A 105 5.06 -10.31 4.33
CA ILE A 105 3.93 -10.60 5.23
C ILE A 105 3.33 -9.28 5.77
N PHE A 106 4.18 -8.38 6.27
CA PHE A 106 3.71 -7.07 6.74
C PHE A 106 3.11 -6.19 5.63
N GLY A 107 3.60 -6.32 4.40
CA GLY A 107 3.06 -5.63 3.23
C GLY A 107 1.68 -6.12 2.82
N LEU A 108 1.37 -7.39 3.06
CA LEU A 108 0.08 -7.99 2.70
C LEU A 108 -1.09 -7.44 3.52
N PHE A 109 -0.85 -7.15 4.81
CA PHE A 109 -1.92 -6.86 5.77
C PHE A 109 -2.22 -5.37 5.99
N ALA A 110 -1.77 -4.48 5.10
CA ALA A 110 -2.05 -3.04 5.11
C ALA A 110 -1.99 -2.39 6.51
N MET A 111 -1.01 -2.81 7.33
CA MET A 111 -0.93 -2.36 8.71
C MET A 111 -0.27 -0.97 8.82
N PRO A 112 -0.84 -0.04 9.62
CA PRO A 112 -0.19 1.24 9.87
C PRO A 112 1.14 1.02 10.60
N GLY A 113 2.18 1.73 10.15
CA GLY A 113 3.52 1.62 10.75
C GLY A 113 4.28 0.34 10.40
N GLY A 114 3.86 -0.44 9.40
CA GLY A 114 4.49 -1.71 9.03
C GLY A 114 6.01 -1.65 8.80
N ALA A 115 6.56 -0.49 8.41
CA ALA A 115 8.01 -0.21 8.31
C ALA A 115 8.76 -0.32 9.62
N LEU A 116 8.21 0.34 10.64
CA LEU A 116 8.77 0.38 11.99
C LEU A 116 8.53 -0.95 12.70
N ILE A 117 7.36 -1.57 12.47
CA ILE A 117 6.96 -2.80 13.14
C ILE A 117 7.72 -4.01 12.59
N SER A 118 7.98 -4.12 11.29
CA SER A 118 8.65 -5.31 10.73
C SER A 118 10.18 -5.25 10.85
N ALA A 119 10.77 -4.07 11.04
CA ALA A 119 12.21 -3.90 11.18
C ALA A 119 12.83 -4.79 12.29
N PRO A 120 12.31 -4.83 13.54
CA PRO A 120 12.86 -5.69 14.59
C PRO A 120 12.72 -7.20 14.29
N PHE A 121 11.74 -7.61 13.48
CA PHE A 121 11.61 -9.02 13.09
C PHE A 121 12.67 -9.48 12.08
N ASN A 122 13.19 -8.56 11.27
CA ASN A 122 14.28 -8.83 10.33
C ASN A 122 15.68 -8.71 10.96
N GLU A 123 15.79 -8.02 12.09
CA GLU A 123 17.08 -7.65 12.68
C GLU A 123 17.97 -8.87 13.03
N PRO A 124 17.46 -9.94 13.66
CA PRO A 124 18.27 -11.13 13.95
C PRO A 124 18.84 -11.80 12.69
N GLU A 125 18.05 -11.86 11.63
CA GLU A 125 18.45 -12.48 10.36
C GLU A 125 19.44 -11.58 9.60
N ALA A 126 19.24 -10.27 9.67
CA ALA A 126 20.13 -9.29 9.07
C ALA A 126 21.50 -9.26 9.75
N ASP A 127 21.54 -9.41 11.08
CA ASP A 127 22.78 -9.53 11.86
C ASP A 127 23.51 -10.81 11.52
N ARG A 128 22.80 -11.95 11.43
CA ARG A 128 23.37 -13.25 11.03
C ARG A 128 24.04 -13.19 9.65
N LEU A 129 23.41 -12.48 8.72
CA LEU A 129 23.92 -12.28 7.36
C LEU A 129 24.94 -11.14 7.22
N GLY A 130 25.29 -10.45 8.32
CA GLY A 130 26.26 -9.36 8.31
C GLY A 130 25.84 -8.15 7.45
N LEU A 131 24.54 -7.87 7.36
CA LEU A 131 24.00 -6.83 6.48
C LEU A 131 24.21 -5.42 7.04
N ARG A 132 24.72 -4.53 6.19
CA ARG A 132 24.81 -3.09 6.45
C ARG A 132 23.41 -2.44 6.56
N PRO A 133 23.26 -1.31 7.26
CA PRO A 133 21.97 -0.63 7.43
C PRO A 133 21.24 -0.34 6.11
N GLU A 134 21.95 0.03 5.05
CA GLU A 134 21.35 0.35 3.75
C GLU A 134 20.70 -0.89 3.10
N HIS A 135 21.31 -2.07 3.27
CA HIS A 135 20.76 -3.33 2.77
C HIS A 135 19.50 -3.73 3.54
N ARG A 136 19.48 -3.51 4.86
CA ARG A 136 18.29 -3.75 5.70
C ARG A 136 17.12 -2.87 5.25
N THR A 137 17.38 -1.58 5.04
CA THR A 137 16.38 -0.63 4.54
C THR A 137 15.88 -1.03 3.16
N TYR A 138 16.77 -1.40 2.23
CA TYR A 138 16.39 -1.87 0.91
C TYR A 138 15.42 -3.05 0.99
N ILE A 139 15.78 -4.11 1.71
CA ILE A 139 14.96 -5.32 1.83
C ILE A 139 13.60 -4.96 2.46
N ASN A 140 13.62 -4.21 3.56
CA ASN A 140 12.41 -3.85 4.31
C ASN A 140 11.43 -3.02 3.48
N ILE A 141 11.93 -2.13 2.61
CA ILE A 141 11.08 -1.30 1.75
C ILE A 141 10.64 -2.09 0.52
N TRP A 142 11.57 -2.71 -0.20
CA TRP A 142 11.29 -3.38 -1.48
C TRP A 142 10.26 -4.49 -1.30
N PHE A 143 10.53 -5.44 -0.40
CA PHE A 143 9.68 -6.62 -0.23
C PHE A 143 8.33 -6.31 0.43
N ARG A 144 8.21 -5.20 1.18
CA ARG A 144 6.91 -4.73 1.68
C ARG A 144 5.96 -4.32 0.55
N HIS A 145 6.48 -3.78 -0.55
CA HIS A 145 5.64 -3.21 -1.60
C HIS A 145 5.32 -4.17 -2.75
N LEU A 146 5.67 -5.46 -2.63
CA LEU A 146 5.39 -6.44 -3.67
C LEU A 146 3.87 -6.65 -3.88
N TRP A 147 3.12 -6.67 -2.78
CA TRP A 147 1.70 -7.03 -2.81
C TRP A 147 0.79 -5.98 -3.44
N TYR A 148 1.29 -4.78 -3.76
CA TYR A 148 0.54 -3.80 -4.55
C TYR A 148 0.12 -4.34 -5.93
N TRP A 149 0.87 -5.31 -6.47
CA TRP A 149 0.65 -5.87 -7.79
C TRP A 149 -0.19 -7.17 -7.80
N ALA A 150 -0.52 -7.72 -6.64
CA ALA A 150 -1.13 -9.06 -6.57
C ALA A 150 -2.15 -9.25 -5.45
N SER A 151 -2.19 -8.39 -4.44
CA SER A 151 -3.11 -8.57 -3.32
C SER A 151 -4.49 -7.97 -3.60
N PRO A 152 -5.58 -8.75 -3.40
CA PRO A 152 -6.94 -8.23 -3.47
C PRO A 152 -7.28 -7.28 -2.31
N THR A 153 -6.48 -7.27 -1.25
CA THR A 153 -6.67 -6.38 -0.10
C THR A 153 -6.00 -5.01 -0.28
N ALA A 154 -5.30 -4.79 -1.39
CA ALA A 154 -4.64 -3.51 -1.64
C ALA A 154 -5.67 -2.42 -1.99
N PRO A 155 -5.83 -1.35 -1.17
CA PRO A 155 -6.85 -0.32 -1.42
C PRO A 155 -6.72 0.36 -2.78
N LEU A 156 -5.48 0.51 -3.28
CA LEU A 156 -5.22 1.07 -4.61
C LEU A 156 -5.77 0.19 -5.75
N ALA A 157 -5.68 -1.14 -5.62
CA ALA A 157 -6.21 -2.05 -6.64
C ALA A 157 -7.74 -2.01 -6.66
N ILE A 158 -8.36 -2.00 -5.48
CA ILE A 158 -9.83 -1.89 -5.36
C ILE A 158 -10.29 -0.55 -5.94
N LEU A 159 -9.65 0.57 -5.57
CA LEU A 159 -10.01 1.89 -6.09
C LEU A 159 -9.85 1.99 -7.62
N ALA A 160 -8.71 1.53 -8.16
CA ALA A 160 -8.42 1.60 -9.59
C ALA A 160 -9.44 0.79 -10.41
N THR A 161 -9.79 -0.41 -9.94
CA THR A 161 -10.75 -1.28 -10.63
C THR A 161 -12.18 -0.75 -10.53
N THR A 162 -12.57 -0.14 -9.41
CA THR A 162 -13.85 0.57 -9.28
C THR A 162 -13.95 1.74 -10.25
N ILE A 163 -12.94 2.62 -10.34
CA ILE A 163 -12.95 3.77 -11.25
C ILE A 163 -12.93 3.33 -12.71
N ALA A 164 -12.15 2.30 -13.04
CA ALA A 164 -12.02 1.80 -14.41
C ALA A 164 -13.14 0.82 -14.82
N CYS A 165 -14.07 0.52 -13.91
CA CYS A 165 -15.12 -0.50 -14.07
C CYS A 165 -14.57 -1.86 -14.53
N LEU A 166 -13.45 -2.29 -13.94
CA LEU A 166 -12.79 -3.56 -14.24
C LEU A 166 -13.08 -4.61 -13.16
N ASP A 167 -13.09 -5.89 -13.55
CA ASP A 167 -13.08 -6.98 -12.58
C ASP A 167 -11.74 -7.02 -11.82
N LEU A 168 -11.81 -7.07 -10.49
CA LEU A 168 -10.64 -7.05 -9.62
C LEU A 168 -9.72 -8.25 -9.88
N ASN A 169 -10.29 -9.44 -10.04
CA ASN A 169 -9.48 -10.64 -10.23
C ASN A 169 -8.76 -10.59 -11.57
N ALA A 170 -9.47 -10.27 -12.65
CA ALA A 170 -8.88 -10.12 -13.98
C ALA A 170 -7.75 -9.08 -13.99
N PHE A 171 -7.94 -7.95 -13.30
CA PHE A 171 -6.93 -6.92 -13.14
C PHE A 171 -5.69 -7.41 -12.39
N LEU A 172 -5.87 -8.12 -11.27
CA LEU A 172 -4.76 -8.70 -10.51
C LEU A 172 -4.02 -9.79 -11.29
N PHE A 173 -4.74 -10.65 -12.01
CA PHE A 173 -4.14 -11.66 -12.89
C PHE A 173 -3.28 -11.03 -13.97
N ALA A 174 -3.75 -9.93 -14.57
CA ALA A 174 -2.99 -9.19 -15.57
C ALA A 174 -1.71 -8.56 -14.99
N GLN A 175 -1.62 -8.33 -13.68
CA GLN A 175 -0.45 -7.76 -13.01
C GLN A 175 0.54 -8.80 -12.49
N LEU A 176 0.20 -10.09 -12.50
CA LEU A 176 1.12 -11.15 -12.07
C LEU A 176 2.50 -11.13 -12.76
N PRO A 177 2.63 -10.78 -14.06
CA PRO A 177 3.95 -10.61 -14.68
C PRO A 177 4.78 -9.51 -14.00
N ILE A 178 4.16 -8.39 -13.62
CA ILE A 178 4.83 -7.28 -12.91
C ILE A 178 5.18 -7.71 -11.49
N PHE A 179 4.29 -8.43 -10.80
CA PHE A 179 4.58 -9.01 -9.49
C PHE A 179 5.80 -9.95 -9.57
N ALA A 180 5.80 -10.89 -10.51
CA ALA A 180 6.91 -11.82 -10.71
C ALA A 180 8.23 -11.08 -11.04
N PHE A 181 8.16 -10.06 -11.89
CA PHE A 181 9.31 -9.22 -12.23
C PHE A 181 9.86 -8.47 -11.01
N THR A 182 8.99 -7.84 -10.20
CA THR A 182 9.41 -7.08 -9.01
C THR A 182 9.96 -7.98 -7.90
N VAL A 183 9.40 -9.17 -7.72
CA VAL A 183 9.97 -10.22 -6.86
C VAL A 183 11.35 -10.63 -7.37
N GLY A 184 11.46 -10.97 -8.66
CA GLY A 184 12.71 -11.40 -9.28
C GLY A 184 13.81 -10.35 -9.19
N LEU A 185 13.50 -9.10 -9.54
CA LEU A 185 14.43 -7.97 -9.44
C LEU A 185 14.90 -7.75 -8.01
N GLY A 186 13.97 -7.81 -7.04
CA GLY A 186 14.26 -7.71 -5.62
C GLY A 186 15.26 -8.76 -5.14
N LEU A 187 15.04 -10.02 -5.53
CA LEU A 187 15.93 -11.13 -5.19
C LEU A 187 17.29 -11.02 -5.89
N VAL A 188 17.33 -10.61 -7.17
CA VAL A 188 18.59 -10.44 -7.93
C VAL A 188 19.46 -9.36 -7.29
N VAL A 189 18.88 -8.20 -6.96
CA VAL A 189 19.61 -7.13 -6.26
C VAL A 189 20.05 -7.61 -4.88
N SER A 190 19.18 -8.32 -4.14
CA SER A 190 19.51 -8.84 -2.81
C SER A 190 20.70 -9.81 -2.81
N ARG A 191 20.82 -10.63 -3.85
CA ARG A 191 21.97 -11.56 -4.02
C ARG A 191 23.32 -10.86 -4.15
N SER A 192 23.35 -9.58 -4.56
CA SER A 192 24.61 -8.85 -4.68
C SER A 192 25.28 -8.57 -3.32
N PHE A 193 24.52 -8.62 -2.22
CA PHE A 193 25.02 -8.35 -0.87
C PHE A 193 24.64 -9.39 0.20
N ILE A 194 23.67 -10.28 -0.06
CA ILE A 194 23.43 -11.46 0.78
C ILE A 194 24.33 -12.59 0.28
N LYS A 195 25.43 -12.85 1.00
CA LYS A 195 26.23 -14.06 0.77
C LYS A 195 25.39 -15.27 1.19
N ARG A 196 25.38 -16.33 0.38
CA ARG A 196 24.66 -17.58 0.72
C ARG A 196 25.21 -18.11 2.06
N ASP A 197 24.36 -18.13 3.07
CA ASP A 197 24.58 -19.01 4.22
C ASP A 197 24.42 -20.46 3.75
N GLU A 198 25.44 -21.28 4.02
CA GLU A 198 25.28 -22.73 4.05
C GLU A 198 24.27 -23.05 5.15
N VAL A 199 23.23 -23.80 4.80
CA VAL A 199 22.28 -24.33 5.77
C VAL A 199 23.09 -25.26 6.69
N ALA A 200 23.23 -24.86 7.96
CA ALA A 200 23.72 -25.73 9.02
C ALA A 200 22.66 -26.77 9.38
#